data_AF-A0A9D7VV91-F1
#
_entry.id   AF-A0A9D7VV91-F1
#
_cell.length_a   1.000
_cell.length_b   1.000
_cell.length_c   1.000
_cell.angle_alpha   90.00
_cell.angle_beta   90.00
_cell.angle_gamma   90.00
#
_symmetry.space_group_name_H-M   'P 1'
#
loop_
_entity.id
_entity.type
_entity.pdbx_description
1 polymer ?
#
loop_
_entity_poly.entity_id
_entity_poly.type
_entity_poly.pdbx_seq_one_letter_code
_entity_poly.pdbx_strand_id
1 'polypeptide(L)' 'MQVLFSIVMALVTLGILVTIHEYGHYWVARRCGVRVLRFAVGFGRPLAMRVDR' A
#
# COMPACT_ATOMS: atom_id res chain seq x y z
N MET A 1 28.02 2.30 0.65
CA MET A 1 27.31 2.57 -0.62
C MET A 1 26.33 1.47 -1.00
N GLN A 2 26.69 0.20 -0.83
CA GLN A 2 25.82 -0.93 -1.19
C GLN A 2 24.56 -1.05 -0.31
N VAL A 3 24.69 -0.91 1.01
CA VAL A 3 23.54 -1.00 1.95
C VAL A 3 22.50 0.09 1.70
N LEU A 4 22.95 1.34 1.49
CA LEU A 4 22.05 2.46 1.18
C LEU A 4 21.27 2.20 -0.11
N PHE A 5 21.94 1.72 -1.16
CA PHE A 5 21.30 1.36 -2.41
C PHE A 5 20.26 0.24 -2.22
N SER A 6 20.60 -0.81 -1.48
CA SER A 6 19.65 -1.91 -1.19
C SER A 6 18.41 -1.43 -0.44
N ILE A 7 18.56 -0.52 0.54
CA ILE A 7 17.43 0.04 1.29
C ILE A 7 16.53 0.88 0.36
N VAL A 8 17.12 1.73 -0.46
CA VAL A 8 16.36 2.54 -1.44
C VAL A 8 15.59 1.64 -2.40
N MET A 9 16.25 0.63 -2.95
CA MET A 9 15.62 -0.32 -3.87
C MET A 9 14.51 -1.13 -3.19
N ALA A 10 14.68 -1.51 -1.92
CA ALA A 10 13.64 -2.20 -1.16
C ALA A 10 12.40 -1.30 -0.98
N LEU A 11 12.57 -0.03 -0.61
CA LEU A 11 11.47 0.91 -0.44
C LEU A 11 10.72 1.17 -1.76
N VAL A 12 11.45 1.35 -2.86
CA VAL A 12 10.86 1.54 -4.19
C VAL A 12 10.07 0.30 -4.61
N THR A 13 10.66 -0.88 -4.47
CA THR A 13 10.02 -2.14 -4.84
C THR A 13 8.77 -2.39 -4.01
N LEU A 14 8.85 -2.18 -2.69
CA LEU A 14 7.72 -2.31 -1.78
C LEU A 14 6.61 -1.29 -2.11
N GLY A 15 6.98 -0.05 -2.44
CA GLY A 15 6.03 0.99 -2.85
C GLY A 15 5.27 0.62 -4.12
N ILE A 16 5.97 0.11 -5.13
CA ILE A 16 5.34 -0.38 -6.38
C ILE A 16 4.42 -1.57 -6.08
N LEU A 17 4.89 -2.54 -5.29
CA LEU A 17 4.12 -3.72 -4.92
C LEU A 17 2.80 -3.35 -4.23
N VAL A 18 2.85 -2.47 -3.22
CA VAL A 18 1.67 -2.02 -2.47
C VAL A 18 0.72 -1.23 -3.38
N THR A 19 1.25 -0.37 -4.25
CA THR A 19 0.43 0.38 -5.22
C THR A 19 -0.36 -0.55 -6.14
N ILE A 20 0.30 -1.57 -6.70
CA ILE A 20 -0.36 -2.55 -7.57
C ILE A 20 -1.37 -3.38 -6.77
N HIS A 21 -1.05 -3.77 -5.53
CA HIS A 21 -1.94 -4.54 -4.66
C HIS A 21 -3.25 -3.79 -4.40
N GLU A 22 -3.17 -2.54 -3.99
CA GLU A 22 -4.37 -1.71 -3.73
C GLU A 22 -5.13 -1.40 -5.02
N TYR A 23 -4.42 -1.17 -6.14
CA TYR A 23 -5.05 -1.01 -7.44
C TYR A 23 -5.85 -2.25 -7.86
N GLY A 24 -5.34 -3.46 -7.58
CA GLY A 24 -6.06 -4.72 -7.81
C GLY A 24 -7.39 -4.77 -7.06
N HIS A 25 -7.40 -4.40 -5.78
CA HIS A 25 -8.63 -4.31 -4.98
C HIS A 25 -9.63 -3.31 -5.57
N TYR A 26 -9.14 -2.13 -5.97
CA TYR A 26 -9.98 -1.10 -6.61
C TYR A 26 -10.58 -1.58 -7.94
N TRP A 27 -9.76 -2.24 -8.76
CA TRP A 27 -10.18 -2.76 -10.06
C TRP A 27 -11.24 -3.84 -9.93
N VAL A 28 -11.03 -4.81 -9.03
CA VAL A 28 -12.01 -5.87 -8.75
C VAL A 28 -13.30 -5.30 -8.15
N ALA A 29 -13.22 -4.36 -7.20
CA ALA A 29 -14.39 -3.73 -6.61
C ALA A 29 -15.26 -3.02 -7.67
N ARG A 30 -14.66 -2.30 -8.62
CA ARG A 30 -15.38 -1.68 -9.73
C ARG A 30 -16.03 -2.70 -10.66
N ARG A 31 -15.36 -3.81 -10.93
CA ARG A 31 -15.90 -4.89 -11.77
C ARG A 31 -17.09 -5.61 -11.12
N CYS A 32 -17.12 -5.68 -9.79
CA CYS A 32 -18.25 -6.20 -9.03
C CYS A 32 -19.40 -5.18 -8.81
N GLY A 33 -19.35 -4.01 -9.44
CA GLY A 33 -20.39 -2.97 -9.33
C GLY A 33 -20.35 -2.17 -8.02
N VAL A 34 -19.29 -2.30 -7.22
CA VAL A 34 -19.12 -1.53 -5.99
C VAL A 34 -18.63 -0.12 -6.35
N ARG A 35 -19.39 0.91 -5.93
CA ARG A 35 -18.95 2.32 -6.07
C ARG A 35 -17.84 2.62 -5.08
N VAL A 36 -16.61 2.75 -5.59
CA VAL A 36 -15.45 3.17 -4.79
C VAL A 36 -15.34 4.70 -4.83
N LEU A 37 -15.54 5.36 -3.69
CA LEU A 37 -15.58 6.83 -3.59
C LEU A 37 -14.20 7.47 -3.50
N ARG A 38 -13.20 6.76 -2.95
CA ARG A 38 -11.82 7.20 -2.82
C ARG A 38 -10.88 6.01 -3.02
N PHE A 39 -9.86 6.22 -3.83
CA PHE A 39 -8.72 5.32 -3.96
C PHE A 39 -7.56 5.92 -3.16
N ALA A 40 -6.98 5.15 -2.24
CA ALA A 40 -5.82 5.54 -1.46
C ALA A 40 -4.70 4.54 -1.75
N VAL A 41 -3.46 5.04 -1.85
CA VAL A 41 -2.26 4.23 -2.05
C VAL A 41 -1.37 4.40 -0.81
N GLY A 42 -1.09 3.33 -0.08
CA GLY A 42 -0.20 3.33 1.09
C GLY A 42 -0.52 2.25 2.13
N PHE A 43 -0.10 2.47 3.38
CA PHE A 43 -0.38 1.59 4.51
C PHE A 43 -1.59 2.14 5.26
N GLY A 44 -2.80 1.82 4.78
CA GLY A 44 -4.06 2.48 5.18
C GLY A 44 -4.38 2.61 6.69
N ARG A 45 -3.68 1.91 7.59
CA ARG A 45 -3.86 1.98 9.06
C ARG A 45 -2.51 1.98 9.78
N PRO A 46 -2.42 2.61 10.97
CA PRO A 46 -1.16 3.02 11.57
C PRO A 46 -0.27 1.83 11.96
N LEU A 47 1.03 1.98 11.71
CA LEU A 47 2.07 0.96 11.91
C LEU A 47 2.31 0.59 13.39
N ALA A 48 1.79 1.37 14.33
CA ALA A 48 1.73 1.02 15.74
C ALA A 48 0.46 1.58 16.35
N MET A 49 -0.26 0.73 17.08
CA MET A 49 -1.38 1.13 17.94
C MET A 49 -1.16 0.47 19.30
N ARG A 50 -0.65 1.24 20.26
CA ARG A 50 -0.64 0.84 21.68
C ARG A 50 -1.94 1.32 22.30
N VAL A 51 -2.77 0.39 22.73
CA VAL A 51 -3.88 0.68 23.65
C VAL A 51 -3.32 0.46 25.06
N ASP A 52 -3.00 1.55 25.74
CA ASP A 52 -2.70 1.53 27.18
C ASP A 52 -4.03 1.50 27.96
N ARG A 53 -4.10 0.75 29.07
CA ARG A 53 -5.32 0.51 29.86
C ARG A 53 -5.43 1.51 31.01
#